data_AF-A0A146KJE9-F1
#
_entry.id   AF-A0A146KJE9-F1
#
_cell.length_a   1.000
_cell.length_b   1.000
_cell.length_c   1.000
_cell.angle_alpha   90.00
_cell.angle_beta   90.00
_cell.angle_gamma   90.00
#
_symmetry.space_group_name_H-M   'P 1'
#
loop_
_entity.id
_entity.type
_entity.pdbx_description
1 polymer ?
#
loop_
_entity_poly.entity_id
_entity_poly.type
_entity_poly.pdbx_seq_one_letter_code
_entity_poly.pdbx_strand_id
1 'polypeptide(L)'
;ANINKTWILAKLISQEDNEIQLEDMDEQHNVYKCSRKEVRQFPTPNIQLKRGQKFYTLWYNVNDQQWMSELYPCIAVEEYPNPQEPESVVVRARFEEENISYINIQ
;
A
#
# COMPACT_ATOMS: atom_id res chain seq x y z
N ALA A 1 8.23 -13.08 -21.55
CA ALA A 1 8.61 -11.86 -20.83
C ALA A 1 8.09 -12.00 -19.40
N ASN A 2 8.96 -11.87 -18.39
CA ASN A 2 8.48 -11.70 -17.02
C ASN A 2 7.86 -10.30 -16.98
N ILE A 3 6.53 -10.23 -17.01
CA ILE A 3 5.83 -8.99 -16.72
C ILE A 3 6.07 -8.78 -15.22
N ASN A 4 6.93 -7.82 -14.87
CA ASN A 4 7.03 -7.35 -13.50
C ASN A 4 5.63 -6.81 -13.14
N LYS A 5 4.93 -7.53 -12.25
CA LYS A 5 3.62 -7.12 -11.77
C LYS A 5 3.82 -6.23 -10.55
N THR A 6 3.45 -4.96 -10.67
CA THR A 6 3.45 -3.99 -9.56
C THR A 6 2.04 -3.91 -8.97
N TRP A 7 1.95 -3.84 -7.65
CA TRP A 7 0.68 -3.56 -6.97
C TRP A 7 0.47 -2.04 -6.93
N ILE A 8 -0.74 -1.59 -7.21
CA ILE A 8 -1.11 -0.17 -7.15
C ILE A 8 -2.28 0.02 -6.19
N LEU A 9 -2.32 1.19 -5.56
CA LEU A 9 -3.49 1.69 -4.87
C LEU A 9 -4.52 2.11 -5.91
N ALA A 10 -5.72 1.55 -5.82
CA ALA A 10 -6.79 1.82 -6.76
C ALA A 10 -8.14 1.94 -6.04
N LYS A 11 -9.03 2.75 -6.60
CA LYS A 11 -10.40 2.94 -6.13
C LYS A 11 -11.34 1.98 -6.82
N LEU A 12 -12.23 1.36 -6.05
CA LEU A 12 -13.27 0.50 -6.61
C LEU A 12 -14.32 1.34 -7.35
N ILE A 13 -14.53 1.06 -8.64
CA ILE A 13 -15.59 1.65 -9.46
C ILE A 13 -16.83 0.75 -9.42
N SER A 14 -16.65 -0.53 -9.77
CA SER A 14 -17.73 -1.52 -9.81
C SER A 14 -17.21 -2.93 -9.52
N GLN A 15 -18.11 -3.78 -9.03
CA GLN A 15 -17.85 -5.18 -8.79
C GLN A 15 -19.05 -6.00 -9.25
N GLU A 16 -18.88 -6.70 -10.36
CA GLU A 16 -19.81 -7.71 -10.85
C GLU A 16 -19.27 -9.11 -10.53
N ASP A 17 -20.03 -10.17 -10.82
CA ASP A 17 -19.71 -11.53 -10.36
C ASP A 17 -18.33 -12.02 -10.82
N ASN A 18 -17.88 -11.62 -12.01
CA ASN A 18 -16.62 -12.06 -12.61
C ASN A 18 -15.64 -10.94 -12.97
N GLU A 19 -16.03 -9.67 -12.83
CA GLU A 19 -15.22 -8.52 -13.24
C GLU A 19 -15.24 -7.46 -12.14
N ILE A 20 -14.06 -6.97 -11.77
CA ILE A 20 -13.90 -5.80 -10.91
C ILE A 20 -13.28 -4.68 -11.75
N GLN A 21 -13.89 -3.50 -11.70
CA GLN A 21 -13.32 -2.30 -12.32
C GLN A 21 -12.71 -1.41 -11.25
N LEU A 22 -11.44 -1.07 -11.44
CA LEU A 22 -10.65 -0.25 -10.53
C LEU A 22 -10.09 0.96 -11.27
N GLU A 23 -10.05 2.10 -10.60
CA GLU A 23 -9.42 3.35 -11.06
C GLU A 23 -8.08 3.52 -10.34
N ASP A 24 -6.99 3.76 -11.07
CA ASP A 24 -5.73 4.19 -10.47
C ASP A 24 -5.91 5.48 -9.66
N MET A 25 -5.29 5.54 -8.49
CA MET A 25 -5.30 6.74 -7.65
C MET A 25 -4.24 7.77 -8.06
N ASP A 26 -3.38 7.45 -9.03
CA ASP A 26 -2.47 8.43 -9.65
C ASP A 26 -3.19 9.40 -10.60
N GLU A 27 -2.52 10.48 -11.01
CA GLU A 27 -3.08 11.60 -11.79
C GLU A 27 -3.69 11.18 -13.14
N GLN A 28 -3.29 10.03 -13.67
CA GLN A 28 -3.75 9.54 -14.97
C GLN A 28 -5.15 8.89 -14.90
N HIS A 29 -5.62 8.49 -13.71
CA HIS A 29 -6.95 7.88 -13.49
C HIS A 29 -7.28 6.74 -14.48
N ASN A 30 -6.30 5.89 -14.76
CA ASN A 30 -6.49 4.76 -15.68
C ASN A 30 -7.48 3.75 -15.07
N VAL A 31 -8.40 3.24 -15.90
CA VAL A 31 -9.39 2.24 -15.49
C VAL A 31 -8.95 0.84 -15.93
N TYR A 32 -8.90 -0.08 -14.96
CA TYR A 32 -8.50 -1.47 -15.17
C TYR A 32 -9.65 -2.43 -14.89
N LYS A 33 -9.71 -3.51 -15.66
CA LYS A 33 -10.59 -4.66 -15.43
C LYS A 33 -9.76 -5.80 -14.86
N CYS A 34 -10.08 -6.22 -13.64
CA CYS A 34 -9.31 -7.19 -12.87
C CYS A 34 -10.18 -8.35 -12.40
N SER A 35 -9.58 -9.52 -12.22
CA SER A 35 -10.22 -10.63 -11.51
C SER A 35 -10.11 -10.46 -9.99
N ARG A 36 -10.99 -11.11 -9.22
CA ARG A 36 -10.91 -11.15 -7.74
C ARG A 36 -9.55 -11.59 -7.19
N LYS A 37 -8.77 -12.36 -7.95
CA LYS A 37 -7.44 -12.85 -7.53
C LYS A 37 -6.37 -11.76 -7.58
N GLU A 38 -6.60 -10.72 -8.38
CA GLU A 38 -5.71 -9.60 -8.62
C GLU A 38 -6.06 -8.38 -7.76
N VAL A 39 -7.05 -8.52 -6.87
CA VAL A 39 -7.50 -7.46 -5.98
C VAL A 39 -7.29 -7.87 -4.53
N ARG A 40 -6.74 -6.95 -3.75
CA ARG A 40 -6.64 -7.04 -2.28
C ARG A 40 -7.32 -5.81 -1.71
N GLN A 41 -8.29 -6.02 -0.84
CA GLN A 41 -8.91 -4.91 -0.12
C GLN A 41 -7.92 -4.34 0.88
N PHE A 42 -8.02 -3.03 1.10
CA PHE A 42 -7.34 -2.41 2.22
C PHE A 42 -7.78 -3.08 3.51
N PRO A 43 -6.83 -3.41 4.39
CA PRO A 43 -7.15 -4.00 5.67
C PRO A 43 -7.99 -3.04 6.51
N THR A 44 -8.85 -3.61 7.36
CA THR A 44 -9.61 -2.86 8.36
C THR A 44 -8.67 -2.30 9.43
N PRO A 45 -9.03 -1.19 10.09
CA PRO A 45 -8.20 -0.56 11.12
C PRO A 45 -7.78 -1.53 12.22
N ASN A 46 -6.62 -1.28 12.82
CA ASN A 46 -5.95 -2.09 13.87
C ASN A 46 -5.08 -3.27 13.41
N ILE A 47 -4.39 -3.19 12.27
CA ILE A 47 -3.34 -4.18 12.00
C ILE A 47 -2.14 -3.93 12.92
N GLN A 48 -1.69 -5.00 13.57
CA GLN A 48 -0.36 -5.07 14.18
C GLN A 48 0.58 -5.84 13.25
N LEU A 49 1.67 -5.21 12.84
CA LEU A 49 2.76 -5.82 12.08
C LEU A 49 3.86 -6.29 13.03
N LYS A 50 4.17 -7.58 12.98
CA LYS A 50 5.27 -8.13 13.77
C LYS A 50 6.61 -7.74 13.15
N ARG A 51 7.64 -7.53 13.99
CA ARG A 51 9.02 -7.38 13.51
C ARG A 51 9.41 -8.55 12.59
N GLY A 52 9.93 -8.22 11.41
CA GLY A 52 10.29 -9.18 10.36
C GLY A 52 9.15 -9.54 9.41
N GLN A 53 7.91 -9.11 9.67
CA GLN A 53 6.77 -9.37 8.79
C GLN A 53 6.92 -8.62 7.47
N LYS A 54 6.70 -9.34 6.37
CA LYS A 54 6.62 -8.74 5.03
C LYS A 54 5.24 -8.12 4.81
N PHE A 55 5.22 -6.93 4.23
CA PHE A 55 4.00 -6.22 3.87
C PHE A 55 4.26 -5.30 2.66
N TYR A 56 3.19 -4.74 2.11
CA TYR A 56 3.25 -3.76 1.03
C TYR A 56 2.76 -2.42 1.53
N THR A 57 3.39 -1.34 1.07
CA THR A 57 3.04 0.01 1.50
C THR A 57 3.44 1.05 0.46
N LEU A 58 2.88 2.25 0.57
CA LEU A 58 3.12 3.36 -0.35
C LEU A 58 4.45 4.03 -0.02
N TRP A 59 5.07 4.60 -1.04
CA TRP A 59 6.26 5.44 -0.89
C TRP A 59 5.87 6.92 -0.95
N TYR A 60 6.37 7.71 0.00
CA TYR A 60 6.30 9.17 -0.09
C TYR A 60 7.57 9.70 -0.78
N ASN A 61 7.41 10.22 -2.00
CA ASN A 61 8.51 10.82 -2.73
C ASN A 61 8.77 12.23 -2.18
N VAL A 62 9.86 12.37 -1.42
CA VAL A 62 10.26 13.63 -0.78
C VAL A 62 10.68 14.72 -1.77
N ASN A 63 11.15 14.35 -2.97
CA ASN A 63 11.59 15.34 -3.96
C ASN A 63 10.40 16.07 -4.55
N ASP A 64 9.33 15.33 -4.85
CA ASP A 64 8.11 15.84 -5.49
C ASP A 64 6.97 16.09 -4.49
N GLN A 65 7.22 15.85 -3.20
CA GLN A 65 6.27 15.97 -2.09
C GLN A 65 4.93 15.22 -2.30
N GLN A 66 4.97 14.09 -3.01
CA GLN A 66 3.79 13.34 -3.41
C GLN A 66 3.82 11.89 -2.91
N TRP A 67 2.65 11.35 -2.59
CA TRP A 67 2.48 9.92 -2.38
C TRP A 67 2.40 9.21 -3.72
N MET A 68 3.21 8.17 -3.89
CA MET A 68 3.12 7.29 -5.04
C MET A 68 1.91 6.36 -4.87
N SER A 69 1.21 6.02 -5.96
CA SER A 69 0.16 5.00 -5.94
C SER A 69 0.72 3.58 -5.95
N GLU A 70 1.99 3.39 -6.34
CA GLU A 70 2.67 2.10 -6.33
C GLU A 70 2.94 1.59 -4.90
N LEU A 71 2.70 0.30 -4.70
CA LEU A 71 2.95 -0.41 -3.45
C LEU A 71 4.27 -1.18 -3.53
N TYR A 72 5.17 -0.88 -2.59
CA TYR A 72 6.50 -1.48 -2.54
C TYR A 72 6.59 -2.55 -1.44
N PRO A 73 7.30 -3.67 -1.68
CA PRO A 73 7.52 -4.69 -0.68
C PRO A 73 8.46 -4.18 0.42
N CYS A 74 8.04 -4.40 1.67
CA CYS A 74 8.70 -3.92 2.87
C CYS A 74 8.76 -5.00 3.95
N ILE A 75 9.68 -4.81 4.89
CA ILE A 75 9.80 -5.59 6.12
C ILE A 75 9.57 -4.65 7.30
N ALA A 76 8.64 -5.00 8.18
CA ALA A 76 8.41 -4.26 9.42
C ALA A 76 9.62 -4.43 10.35
N VAL A 77 10.22 -3.32 10.75
CA VAL A 77 11.38 -3.31 11.66
C VAL A 77 10.91 -3.12 13.10
N GLU A 78 10.01 -2.16 13.32
CA GLU A 78 9.52 -1.75 14.64
C GLU A 78 8.21 -0.99 14.47
N GLU A 79 7.36 -1.01 15.51
CA GLU A 79 6.12 -0.24 15.58
C GLU A 79 6.17 0.70 16.79
N TYR A 80 5.61 1.90 16.62
CA TYR A 80 5.48 2.90 17.66
C TYR A 80 4.03 3.37 17.74
N PRO A 81 3.47 3.61 18.94
CA PRO A 81 2.18 4.28 19.05
C PRO A 81 2.28 5.69 18.45
N ASN A 82 1.29 6.12 17.67
CA ASN A 82 1.26 7.48 17.16
C ASN A 82 0.77 8.44 18.26
N PRO A 83 1.60 9.37 18.76
CA PRO A 83 1.18 10.28 19.83
C PRO A 83 0.12 11.30 19.39
N GLN A 84 -0.04 11.53 18.08
CA GLN A 84 -1.01 12.47 17.53
C GLN A 84 -2.37 11.82 17.22
N GLU A 85 -2.38 10.50 17.02
CA GLU A 85 -3.54 9.71 16.64
C GLU A 85 -3.54 8.39 17.44
N PRO A 86 -4.20 8.32 18.61
CA PRO A 86 -4.10 7.17 19.51
C PRO A 86 -4.56 5.83 18.93
N GLU A 87 -5.38 5.87 17.88
CA GLU A 87 -5.87 4.68 17.16
C GLU A 87 -4.94 4.25 16.02
N SER A 88 -3.81 4.92 15.81
CA SER A 88 -2.85 4.60 14.73
C SER A 88 -1.46 4.26 15.25
N VAL A 89 -0.72 3.52 14.43
CA VAL A 89 0.66 3.11 14.71
C VAL A 89 1.58 3.59 13.62
N VAL A 90 2.77 4.06 14.01
CA VAL A 90 3.85 4.36 13.09
C VAL A 90 4.75 3.14 12.99
N VAL A 91 4.87 2.57 11.79
CA VAL A 91 5.75 1.44 11.52
C VAL A 91 7.01 1.93 10.83
N ARG A 92 8.17 1.58 11.41
CA ARG A 92 9.45 1.71 10.72
C ARG A 92 9.59 0.54 9.74
N ALA A 93 9.58 0.86 8.46
CA ALA A 93 9.64 -0.09 7.37
C ALA A 93 11.02 -0.06 6.71
N ARG A 94 11.56 -1.23 6.38
CA ARG A 94 12.71 -1.36 5.46
C ARG A 94 12.19 -1.86 4.12
N PHE A 95 12.36 -1.06 3.07
CA PHE A 95 12.06 -1.42 1.70
C PHE A 95 13.12 -2.44 1.22
N GLU A 96 12.74 -3.38 0.36
CA GLU A 96 13.69 -4.40 -0.13
C GLU A 96 14.87 -3.78 -0.92
N GLU A 97 14.73 -2.54 -1.40
CA GLU A 97 15.77 -1.74 -2.11
C GLU A 97 16.55 -0.78 -1.19
N GLU A 98 16.75 -1.15 0.08
CA GLU A 98 17.65 -0.52 1.07
C GLU A 98 17.20 0.78 1.77
N ASN A 99 16.11 1.43 1.34
CA ASN A 99 15.59 2.61 2.03
C ASN A 99 14.78 2.24 3.30
N ILE A 100 14.93 3.02 4.39
CA ILE A 100 14.08 2.93 5.58
C ILE A 100 13.17 4.15 5.64
N SER A 101 11.86 3.92 5.83
CA SER A 101 10.87 5.00 6.02
C SER A 101 9.96 4.70 7.21
N TYR A 102 9.34 5.74 7.78
CA TYR A 102 8.34 5.63 8.83
C TYR A 102 6.95 5.83 8.22
N ILE A 103 6.03 4.91 8.51
CA ILE A 103 4.75 4.80 7.82
C ILE A 103 3.64 4.77 8.85
N ASN A 104 2.69 5.70 8.75
CA ASN A 104 1.49 5.68 9.58
C ASN A 104 0.50 4.63 9.05
N ILE A 105 0.04 3.72 9.91
CA ILE A 105 -0.98 2.72 9.63
C ILE A 105 -2.17 2.99 10.55
N GLN A 106 -3.34 3.24 9.94
CA GLN A 106 -4.63 3.40 10.60
C GLN A 106 -5.46 2.12 10.44
#